data_AF-A0AAU5WBM9-F1
#
_entry.id   AF-A0AAU5WBM9-F1
#
_cell.length_a   1.000
_cell.length_b   1.000
_cell.length_c   1.000
_cell.angle_alpha   90.00
_cell.angle_beta   90.00
_cell.angle_gamma   90.00
#
_symmetry.space_group_name_H-M   'P 1'
#
loop_
_entity.id
_entity.type
_entity.pdbx_description
1 polymer ?
#
loop_
_entity_poly.entity_id
_entity_poly.type
_entity_poly.pdbx_seq_one_letter_code
_entity_poly.pdbx_strand_id
1 'polypeptide(L)'
;MSDARPSIPELDLLKGFADRQSGPFAPGFELFYPARREITWFGPDPDRARLDQLIPFATAGGPDSVYALWRCDDRAELGTLPVVFFGGDGDLSVDARGLRELFELLTVIEDGDAGLVPARREYLDWVRRTFGLTPPGDPAAIVRAAMLEYGPSFAEWVMEFSPEELVDDLLDQLDTMAGKR
;
A
#
# COMPACT_ATOMS: atom_id res chain seq x y z
N MET A 1 4.19 -14.92 -25.03
CA MET A 1 5.26 -14.06 -24.48
C MET A 1 4.91 -13.86 -23.02
N SER A 2 5.84 -14.18 -22.12
CA SER A 2 5.55 -14.40 -20.69
C SER A 2 4.74 -13.28 -20.05
N ASP A 3 3.52 -13.62 -19.63
CA ASP A 3 2.60 -12.80 -18.83
C ASP A 3 3.05 -12.73 -17.36
N ALA A 4 4.35 -12.84 -17.13
CA ALA A 4 4.96 -12.90 -15.82
C ALA A 4 5.17 -11.46 -15.33
N ARG A 5 4.50 -11.12 -14.24
CA ARG A 5 4.70 -9.85 -13.53
C ARG A 5 6.19 -9.68 -13.17
N PRO A 6 6.76 -8.46 -13.24
CA PRO A 6 8.12 -8.22 -12.79
C PRO A 6 8.30 -8.70 -11.34
N SER A 7 9.41 -9.38 -11.08
CA SER A 7 9.82 -9.76 -9.73
C SER A 7 10.17 -8.51 -8.93
N ILE A 8 9.62 -8.43 -7.72
CA ILE A 8 9.85 -7.35 -6.77
C ILE A 8 10.40 -8.02 -5.51
N PRO A 9 11.71 -7.90 -5.21
CA PRO A 9 12.37 -8.69 -4.18
C PRO A 9 11.67 -8.67 -2.82
N GLU A 10 11.20 -7.51 -2.39
CA GLU A 10 10.46 -7.34 -1.14
C GLU A 10 9.14 -8.13 -1.13
N LEU A 11 8.36 -8.10 -2.22
CA LEU A 11 7.11 -8.87 -2.33
C LEU A 11 7.36 -10.36 -2.49
N ASP A 12 8.43 -10.76 -3.16
CA ASP A 12 8.83 -12.17 -3.28
C ASP A 12 9.21 -12.74 -1.90
N LEU A 13 9.94 -11.97 -1.10
CA LEU A 13 10.27 -12.32 0.29
C LEU A 13 9.02 -12.37 1.17
N LEU A 14 8.13 -11.38 1.06
CA LEU A 14 6.87 -11.36 1.81
C LEU A 14 5.98 -12.53 1.43
N LYS A 15 5.88 -12.87 0.14
CA LYS A 15 5.15 -14.04 -0.33
C LYS A 15 5.71 -15.33 0.27
N GLY A 16 7.04 -15.52 0.23
CA GLY A 16 7.68 -16.69 0.83
C GLY A 16 7.48 -16.77 2.35
N PHE A 17 7.32 -15.64 3.03
CA PHE A 17 6.87 -15.61 4.43
C PHE A 17 5.40 -16.02 4.57
N ALA A 18 4.48 -15.34 3.86
CA ALA A 18 3.05 -15.53 3.95
C ALA A 18 2.61 -16.97 3.60
N ASP A 19 3.22 -17.59 2.59
CA ASP A 19 2.93 -18.96 2.15
C ASP A 19 3.23 -20.02 3.24
N ARG A 20 4.02 -19.67 4.26
CA ARG A 20 4.34 -20.55 5.41
C ARG A 20 3.42 -20.32 6.62
N GLN A 21 2.64 -19.25 6.62
CA GLN A 21 1.77 -18.91 7.73
C GLN A 21 0.43 -19.65 7.60
N SER A 22 -0.10 -20.13 8.72
CA SER A 22 -1.42 -20.77 8.77
C SER A 22 -2.56 -19.79 9.01
N GLY A 23 -2.28 -18.49 9.08
CA GLY A 23 -3.26 -17.46 9.39
C GLY A 23 -2.73 -16.04 9.13
N PRO A 24 -3.56 -15.01 9.35
CA PRO A 24 -3.20 -13.62 9.11
C PRO A 24 -2.09 -13.18 10.05
N PHE A 25 -1.14 -12.40 9.53
CA PHE A 25 -0.05 -11.80 10.31
C PHE A 25 -0.20 -10.28 10.48
N ALA A 26 -1.04 -9.64 9.67
CA ALA A 26 -1.43 -8.25 9.81
C ALA A 26 -2.96 -8.15 9.62
N PRO A 27 -3.67 -7.41 10.49
CA PRO A 27 -5.13 -7.28 10.39
C PRO A 27 -5.54 -6.72 9.04
N GLY A 28 -6.54 -7.34 8.40
CA GLY A 28 -7.11 -6.90 7.13
C GLY A 28 -6.17 -7.01 5.91
N PHE A 29 -4.88 -7.29 6.09
CA PHE A 29 -3.93 -7.38 5.00
C PHE A 29 -3.91 -8.79 4.40
N GLU A 30 -4.23 -8.91 3.12
CA GLU A 30 -4.12 -10.18 2.39
C GLU A 30 -3.31 -10.00 1.11
N LEU A 31 -2.21 -10.74 0.99
CA LEU A 31 -1.34 -10.71 -0.18
C LEU A 31 -1.92 -11.57 -1.30
N PHE A 32 -2.09 -11.00 -2.49
CA PHE A 32 -2.44 -11.76 -3.70
C PHE A 32 -1.32 -11.78 -4.76
N TYR A 33 -0.24 -11.01 -4.58
CA TYR A 33 0.93 -11.08 -5.46
C TYR A 33 1.51 -12.52 -5.52
N PRO A 34 1.95 -13.00 -6.71
CA PRO A 34 2.10 -12.30 -7.98
C PRO A 34 0.82 -12.28 -8.84
N ALA A 35 -0.31 -12.79 -8.36
CA ALA A 35 -1.56 -12.74 -9.11
C ALA A 35 -1.95 -11.29 -9.41
N ARG A 36 -2.63 -11.09 -10.54
CA ARG A 36 -3.18 -9.79 -10.91
C ARG A 36 -4.58 -9.65 -10.33
N ARG A 37 -4.89 -8.45 -9.90
CA ARG A 37 -6.24 -8.02 -9.54
C ARG A 37 -6.46 -6.66 -10.18
N GLU A 38 -7.63 -6.46 -10.78
CA GLU A 38 -8.00 -5.17 -11.33
C GLU A 38 -8.40 -4.22 -10.20
N ILE A 39 -8.03 -2.95 -10.34
CA ILE A 39 -8.52 -1.88 -9.47
C ILE A 39 -9.80 -1.36 -10.12
N THR A 40 -10.94 -1.66 -9.50
CA THR A 40 -12.26 -1.23 -9.97
C THR A 40 -12.64 0.16 -9.45
N TRP A 41 -11.78 0.77 -8.64
CA TRP A 41 -11.99 2.07 -8.00
C TRP A 41 -12.30 3.19 -9.01
N PHE A 42 -11.71 3.13 -10.21
CA PHE A 42 -11.91 4.12 -11.28
C PHE A 42 -13.19 3.93 -12.11
N GLY A 43 -14.07 3.01 -11.74
CA GLY A 43 -15.29 2.70 -12.50
C GLY A 43 -15.07 1.73 -13.67
N PRO A 44 -16.04 1.62 -14.60
CA PRO A 44 -16.14 0.49 -15.54
C PRO A 44 -15.22 0.55 -16.77
N ASP A 45 -14.63 1.70 -17.11
CA ASP A 45 -13.74 1.82 -18.29
C ASP A 45 -12.58 2.82 -18.04
N PRO A 46 -11.67 2.52 -17.10
CA PRO A 46 -10.52 3.36 -16.82
C PRO A 46 -9.46 3.28 -17.93
N ASP A 47 -8.72 4.37 -18.12
CA ASP A 47 -7.60 4.42 -19.07
C ASP A 47 -6.54 3.36 -18.73
N ARG A 48 -6.37 2.38 -19.62
CA ARG A 48 -5.45 1.26 -19.44
C ARG A 48 -3.99 1.68 -19.32
N ALA A 49 -3.56 2.71 -20.06
CA ALA A 49 -2.18 3.19 -20.00
C ALA A 49 -1.82 3.74 -18.62
N ARG A 50 -2.84 4.13 -17.85
CA ARG A 50 -2.73 4.72 -16.52
C ARG A 50 -2.86 3.64 -15.44
N LEU A 51 -3.74 2.66 -15.64
CA LEU A 51 -3.74 1.43 -14.83
C LEU A 51 -2.41 0.67 -14.90
N ASP A 52 -1.69 0.73 -16.03
CA ASP A 52 -0.36 0.14 -16.17
C ASP A 52 0.70 0.79 -15.25
N GLN A 53 0.42 1.98 -14.72
CA GLN A 53 1.26 2.62 -13.70
C GLN A 53 1.03 2.04 -12.30
N LEU A 54 -0.01 1.24 -12.09
CA LEU A 54 -0.30 0.61 -10.82
C LEU A 54 0.16 -0.84 -10.83
N ILE A 55 0.77 -1.27 -9.73
CA ILE A 55 1.10 -2.67 -9.48
C ILE A 55 0.33 -3.13 -8.22
N PRO A 56 -0.93 -3.56 -8.34
CA PRO A 56 -1.72 -4.04 -7.20
C PRO A 56 -1.10 -5.30 -6.59
N PHE A 57 -0.97 -5.40 -5.27
CA PHE A 57 -0.32 -6.57 -4.64
C PHE A 57 -1.02 -7.15 -3.42
N ALA A 58 -1.84 -6.37 -2.71
CA ALA A 58 -2.56 -6.82 -1.51
C ALA A 58 -3.91 -6.13 -1.36
N THR A 59 -4.81 -6.72 -0.57
CA THR A 59 -6.03 -6.05 -0.09
C THR A 59 -5.86 -5.54 1.34
N ALA A 60 -6.69 -4.57 1.75
CA ALA A 60 -6.75 -4.07 3.12
C ALA A 60 -8.21 -3.99 3.61
N GLY A 61 -8.63 -4.89 4.50
CA GLY A 61 -9.96 -4.83 5.12
C GLY A 61 -11.13 -5.27 4.23
N GLY A 62 -10.89 -5.63 2.97
CA GLY A 62 -11.93 -6.14 2.07
C GLY A 62 -11.48 -6.27 0.62
N PRO A 63 -12.32 -6.86 -0.26
CA PRO A 63 -12.00 -7.09 -1.66
C PRO A 63 -11.85 -5.79 -2.49
N ASP A 64 -12.51 -4.72 -2.06
CA ASP A 64 -12.58 -3.44 -2.79
C ASP A 64 -11.53 -2.44 -2.32
N SER A 65 -10.79 -2.80 -1.27
CA SER A 65 -9.73 -2.00 -0.68
C SER A 65 -8.37 -2.60 -1.04
N VAL A 66 -7.55 -1.89 -1.82
CA VAL A 66 -6.37 -2.46 -2.50
C VAL A 66 -5.13 -1.59 -2.26
N TYR A 67 -4.02 -2.25 -1.92
CA TYR A 67 -2.68 -1.69 -2.00
C TYR A 67 -2.05 -1.91 -3.37
N ALA A 68 -1.45 -0.86 -3.90
CA ALA A 68 -0.67 -0.90 -5.13
C ALA A 68 0.63 -0.12 -5.00
N LEU A 69 1.65 -0.50 -5.77
CA LEU A 69 2.78 0.37 -6.04
C LEU A 69 2.42 1.30 -7.19
N TRP A 70 2.64 2.59 -7.02
CA TRP A 70 2.40 3.59 -8.04
C TRP A 70 3.71 3.96 -8.74
N ARG A 71 3.80 3.67 -10.04
CA ARG A 71 4.90 4.05 -10.94
C ARG A 71 4.81 5.53 -11.29
N CYS A 72 5.13 6.38 -10.32
CA CYS A 72 5.16 7.83 -10.50
C CYS A 72 6.35 8.32 -11.34
N ASP A 73 7.38 7.49 -11.51
CA ASP A 73 8.57 7.76 -12.31
C ASP A 73 9.19 6.48 -12.91
N ASP A 74 10.31 6.63 -13.61
CA ASP A 74 11.01 5.56 -14.33
C ASP A 74 12.02 4.75 -13.48
N ARG A 75 11.95 4.83 -12.13
CA ARG A 75 12.93 4.13 -11.29
C ARG A 75 12.86 2.60 -11.49
N ALA A 76 14.03 1.99 -11.62
CA ALA A 76 14.14 0.54 -11.84
C ALA A 76 13.82 -0.28 -10.58
N GLU A 77 14.10 0.27 -9.39
CA GLU A 77 13.90 -0.39 -8.10
C GLU A 77 12.43 -0.30 -7.67
N LEU A 78 11.60 -1.20 -8.20
CA LEU A 78 10.15 -1.16 -8.00
C LEU A 78 9.70 -1.21 -6.54
N GLY A 79 10.49 -1.82 -5.63
CA GLY A 79 10.17 -1.85 -4.20
C GLY A 79 10.30 -0.50 -3.49
N THR A 80 10.87 0.50 -4.16
CA THR A 80 11.01 1.89 -3.70
C THR A 80 9.95 2.82 -4.28
N LEU A 81 9.00 2.29 -5.06
CA LEU A 81 7.86 3.06 -5.52
C LEU A 81 6.90 3.35 -4.35
N PRO A 82 6.21 4.50 -4.35
CA PRO A 82 5.21 4.80 -3.35
C PRO A 82 4.11 3.73 -3.32
N VAL A 83 3.72 3.34 -2.12
CA VAL A 83 2.57 2.47 -1.89
C VAL A 83 1.36 3.36 -1.72
N VAL A 84 0.38 3.16 -2.58
CA VAL A 84 -0.91 3.84 -2.56
C VAL A 84 -1.99 2.87 -2.10
N PHE A 85 -2.98 3.42 -1.41
CA PHE A 85 -4.15 2.70 -0.95
C PHE A 85 -5.40 3.25 -1.65
N PHE A 86 -6.18 2.34 -2.20
CA PHE A 86 -7.51 2.59 -2.76
C PHE A 86 -8.52 1.92 -1.83
N GLY A 87 -9.28 2.68 -1.06
CA GLY A 87 -10.31 2.19 -0.15
C GLY A 87 -11.66 2.01 -0.84
N GLY A 88 -12.38 0.94 -0.46
CA GLY A 88 -13.70 0.62 -1.01
C GLY A 88 -14.78 1.68 -0.75
N ASP A 89 -14.61 2.51 0.29
CA ASP A 89 -15.53 3.60 0.65
C ASP A 89 -15.12 4.96 0.05
N GLY A 90 -14.18 4.99 -0.90
CA GLY A 90 -13.72 6.21 -1.57
C GLY A 90 -12.42 6.80 -1.01
N ASP A 91 -11.87 6.21 0.05
CA ASP A 91 -10.60 6.66 0.63
C ASP A 91 -9.43 6.48 -0.35
N LEU A 92 -8.55 7.49 -0.41
CA LEU A 92 -7.31 7.46 -1.16
C LEU A 92 -6.16 7.97 -0.30
N SER A 93 -5.01 7.30 -0.34
CA SER A 93 -3.82 7.77 0.35
C SER A 93 -2.53 7.24 -0.27
N VAL A 94 -1.42 7.92 0.02
CA VAL A 94 -0.07 7.40 -0.12
C VAL A 94 0.42 6.98 1.26
N ASP A 95 0.38 5.68 1.55
CA ASP A 95 0.65 5.17 2.89
C ASP A 95 2.14 5.01 3.20
N ALA A 96 2.97 4.82 2.17
CA ALA A 96 4.40 4.61 2.34
C ALA A 96 5.19 5.04 1.11
N ARG A 97 6.46 5.44 1.30
CA ARG A 97 7.39 5.79 0.22
C ARG A 97 8.03 4.57 -0.45
N GLY A 98 7.70 3.38 0.03
CA GLY A 98 8.21 2.11 -0.45
C GLY A 98 7.71 0.93 0.38
N LEU A 99 7.95 -0.28 -0.10
CA LEU A 99 7.47 -1.51 0.54
C LEU A 99 8.02 -1.71 1.95
N ARG A 100 9.24 -1.25 2.22
CA ARG A 100 9.84 -1.38 3.56
C ARG A 100 9.09 -0.57 4.61
N GLU A 101 8.68 0.65 4.28
CA GLU A 101 7.86 1.49 5.15
C GLU A 101 6.46 0.89 5.34
N LEU A 102 5.87 0.31 4.29
CA LEU A 102 4.63 -0.46 4.45
C LEU A 102 4.82 -1.66 5.38
N PHE A 103 5.91 -2.42 5.24
CA PHE A 103 6.17 -3.57 6.10
C PHE A 103 6.34 -3.16 7.56
N GLU A 104 6.95 -1.99 7.80
CA GLU A 104 7.02 -1.36 9.11
C GLU A 104 5.63 -0.98 9.63
N LEU A 105 4.76 -0.36 8.81
CA LEU A 105 3.38 -0.06 9.20
C LEU A 105 2.58 -1.31 9.58
N LEU A 106 2.72 -2.41 8.84
CA LEU A 106 2.04 -3.68 9.13
C LEU A 106 2.46 -4.31 10.48
N THR A 107 3.53 -3.82 11.11
CA THR A 107 3.93 -4.22 12.46
C THR A 107 3.12 -3.57 13.58
N VAL A 108 2.25 -2.62 13.24
CA VAL A 108 1.32 -1.94 14.16
C VAL A 108 0.00 -2.72 14.20
N ILE A 109 -0.62 -2.84 15.37
CA ILE A 109 -1.99 -3.33 15.53
C ILE A 109 -2.76 -2.26 16.29
N GLU A 110 -4.03 -2.07 15.94
CA GLU A 110 -4.95 -1.37 16.82
C GLU A 110 -5.27 -2.26 18.04
N ASP A 111 -5.47 -1.63 19.19
CA ASP A 111 -5.74 -2.35 20.44
C ASP A 111 -7.01 -3.21 20.31
N GLY A 112 -6.88 -4.52 20.47
CA GLY A 112 -8.01 -5.46 20.46
C GLY A 112 -7.77 -6.78 19.71
N ASP A 113 -6.73 -6.86 18.89
CA ASP A 113 -6.52 -8.02 18.00
C ASP A 113 -5.74 -9.18 18.65
N ALA A 114 -6.27 -9.68 19.78
CA ALA A 114 -5.69 -10.77 20.55
C ALA A 114 -5.64 -12.13 19.80
N GLY A 115 -6.20 -12.22 18.59
CA GLY A 115 -6.30 -13.43 17.78
C GLY A 115 -5.08 -13.74 16.90
N LEU A 116 -4.17 -12.78 16.69
CA LEU A 116 -3.09 -12.88 15.69
C LEU A 116 -1.78 -13.53 16.19
N VAL A 117 -1.76 -14.10 17.40
CA VAL A 117 -0.51 -14.17 18.20
C VAL A 117 0.64 -14.96 17.56
N PRO A 118 0.46 -16.14 16.93
CA PRO A 118 1.59 -16.88 16.36
C PRO A 118 2.15 -16.23 15.09
N ALA A 119 1.34 -16.08 14.04
CA ALA A 119 1.77 -15.54 12.74
C ALA A 119 2.25 -14.09 12.84
N ARG A 120 1.65 -13.29 13.75
CA ARG A 120 2.12 -11.94 14.05
C ARG A 120 3.51 -11.93 14.64
N ARG A 121 3.77 -12.75 15.66
CA ARG A 121 5.09 -12.81 16.29
C ARG A 121 6.14 -13.23 15.27
N GLU A 122 5.81 -14.20 14.42
CA GLU A 122 6.67 -14.62 13.33
C GLU A 122 6.92 -13.48 12.34
N TYR A 123 5.92 -12.68 12.02
CA TYR A 123 6.08 -11.51 11.14
C TYR A 123 7.01 -10.45 11.75
N LEU A 124 6.85 -10.11 13.02
CA LEU A 124 7.72 -9.15 13.72
C LEU A 124 9.18 -9.63 13.76
N ASP A 125 9.39 -10.91 14.04
CA ASP A 125 10.72 -11.51 14.02
C ASP A 125 11.30 -11.54 12.60
N TRP A 126 10.49 -11.90 11.62
CA TRP A 126 10.90 -12.00 10.23
C TRP A 126 11.25 -10.63 9.64
N VAL A 127 10.43 -9.60 9.86
CA VAL A 127 10.67 -8.26 9.31
C VAL A 127 11.93 -7.65 9.91
N ARG A 128 12.17 -7.88 11.21
CA ARG A 128 13.39 -7.46 11.89
C ARG A 128 14.63 -8.18 11.37
N ARG A 129 14.57 -9.51 11.19
CA ARG A 129 15.72 -10.29 10.70
C ARG A 129 16.03 -10.04 9.23
N THR A 130 15.00 -9.81 8.41
CA THR A 130 15.14 -9.70 6.95
C THR A 130 15.46 -8.28 6.51
N PHE A 131 14.84 -7.28 7.13
CA PHE A 131 14.95 -5.87 6.72
C PHE A 131 15.56 -4.95 7.78
N GLY A 132 15.76 -5.44 9.01
CA GLY A 132 16.21 -4.61 10.12
C GLY A 132 15.13 -3.67 10.68
N LEU A 133 13.86 -3.88 10.32
CA LEU A 133 12.75 -3.02 10.71
C LEU A 133 12.19 -3.39 12.08
N THR A 134 11.68 -2.40 12.80
CA THR A 134 11.00 -2.56 14.09
C THR A 134 9.71 -1.75 14.07
N PRO A 135 8.76 -2.02 14.97
CA PRO A 135 7.55 -1.20 15.04
C PRO A 135 7.86 0.29 15.19
N PRO A 136 7.20 1.15 14.39
CA PRO A 136 7.46 2.58 14.40
C PRO A 136 6.91 3.18 15.69
N GLY A 137 7.65 4.13 16.27
CA GLY A 137 7.20 4.88 17.45
C GLY A 137 6.02 5.82 17.15
N ASP A 138 5.92 6.30 15.91
CA ASP A 138 4.79 7.08 15.39
C ASP A 138 4.45 6.58 13.97
N PRO A 139 3.51 5.62 13.84
CA PRO A 139 3.08 5.11 12.53
C PRO A 139 2.53 6.22 11.62
N ALA A 140 1.82 7.19 12.20
CA ALA A 140 1.24 8.30 11.45
C ALA A 140 2.31 9.23 10.87
N ALA A 141 3.53 9.25 11.40
CA ALA A 141 4.64 9.99 10.80
C ALA A 141 5.10 9.38 9.47
N ILE A 142 5.03 8.06 9.29
CA ILE A 142 5.38 7.39 8.02
C ILE A 142 4.38 7.81 6.95
N VAL A 143 3.08 7.67 7.24
CA VAL A 143 2.00 8.05 6.31
C VAL A 143 2.07 9.55 6.00
N ARG A 144 2.24 10.42 7.00
CA ARG A 144 2.43 11.87 6.76
C ARG A 144 3.63 12.15 5.86
N ALA A 145 4.77 11.51 6.08
CA ALA A 145 5.95 11.74 5.25
C ALA A 145 5.70 11.33 3.80
N ALA A 146 5.05 10.18 3.57
CA ALA A 146 4.69 9.71 2.24
C ALA A 146 3.68 10.64 1.55
N MET A 147 2.64 11.06 2.26
CA MET A 147 1.64 12.01 1.77
C MET A 147 2.24 13.38 1.44
N LEU A 148 3.11 13.93 2.29
CA LEU A 148 3.76 15.21 2.01
C LEU A 148 4.71 15.14 0.81
N GLU A 149 5.35 13.99 0.58
CA GLU A 149 6.30 13.80 -0.53
C GLU A 149 5.60 13.52 -1.87
N TYR A 150 4.62 12.62 -1.88
CA TYR A 150 4.00 12.11 -3.11
C TYR A 150 2.55 12.53 -3.30
N GLY A 151 1.86 12.97 -2.26
CA GLY A 151 0.44 13.29 -2.29
C GLY A 151 0.04 14.34 -3.32
N PRO A 152 0.76 15.48 -3.48
CA PRO A 152 0.42 16.46 -4.52
C PRO A 152 0.45 15.87 -5.93
N SER A 153 1.51 15.14 -6.29
CA SER A 153 1.62 14.48 -7.60
C SER A 153 0.61 13.34 -7.75
N PHE A 154 0.29 12.64 -6.67
CA PHE A 154 -0.72 11.60 -6.67
C PHE A 154 -2.12 12.18 -6.91
N ALA A 155 -2.46 13.31 -6.26
CA ALA A 155 -3.72 14.02 -6.48
C ALA A 155 -3.83 14.53 -7.91
N GLU A 156 -2.77 15.14 -8.45
CA GLU A 156 -2.71 15.54 -9.87
C GLU A 156 -2.95 14.36 -10.81
N TRP A 157 -2.37 13.21 -10.51
CA TRP A 157 -2.56 12.00 -11.28
C TRP A 157 -4.00 11.45 -11.14
N VAL A 158 -4.59 11.42 -9.95
CA VAL A 158 -5.97 10.93 -9.75
C VAL A 158 -7.02 11.85 -10.39
N MET A 159 -6.82 13.17 -10.38
CA MET A 159 -7.73 14.16 -11.02
C MET A 159 -8.02 13.87 -12.48
N GLU A 160 -7.10 13.23 -13.18
CA GLU A 160 -7.28 12.87 -14.58
C GLU A 160 -8.29 11.73 -14.78
N PHE A 161 -8.68 11.01 -13.72
CA PHE A 161 -9.54 9.81 -13.77
C PHE A 161 -10.82 9.90 -12.94
N SER A 162 -10.86 10.78 -11.96
CA SER A 162 -11.86 10.76 -10.89
C SER A 162 -12.77 11.98 -10.94
N PRO A 163 -14.04 11.86 -10.49
CA PRO A 163 -14.85 13.03 -10.13
C PRO A 163 -14.09 13.95 -9.16
N GLU A 164 -14.26 15.27 -9.31
CA GLU A 164 -13.60 16.31 -8.50
C GLU A 164 -13.77 16.05 -6.99
N GLU A 165 -14.95 15.58 -6.56
CA GLU A 165 -15.29 15.35 -5.15
C GLU A 165 -14.35 14.37 -4.40
N LEU A 166 -13.82 13.34 -5.07
CA LEU A 166 -12.91 12.37 -4.43
C LEU A 166 -11.48 12.89 -4.31
N VAL A 167 -11.11 13.86 -5.16
CA VAL A 167 -9.82 14.53 -5.07
C VAL A 167 -9.86 15.58 -3.97
N ASP A 168 -10.99 16.24 -3.77
CA ASP A 168 -11.16 17.23 -2.69
C ASP A 168 -10.85 16.60 -1.32
N ASP A 169 -11.32 15.39 -1.04
CA ASP A 169 -11.00 14.68 0.21
C ASP A 169 -9.48 14.42 0.37
N LEU A 170 -8.81 14.00 -0.71
CA LEU A 170 -7.35 13.78 -0.71
C LEU A 170 -6.58 15.10 -0.48
N LEU A 171 -7.03 16.20 -1.08
CA LEU A 171 -6.43 17.52 -0.91
C LEU A 171 -6.65 18.07 0.51
N ASP A 172 -7.84 17.89 1.07
CA ASP A 172 -8.17 18.27 2.46
C ASP A 172 -7.31 17.52 3.47
N GLN A 173 -7.05 16.23 3.22
CA GLN A 173 -6.10 15.44 4.01
C GLN A 173 -4.68 16.02 3.92
N LEU A 174 -4.21 16.38 2.72
CA LEU A 174 -2.88 16.95 2.52
C LEU A 174 -2.71 18.29 3.25
N ASP A 175 -3.68 19.19 3.15
CA ASP A 175 -3.64 20.49 3.82
C ASP A 175 -3.66 20.34 5.35
N THR A 176 -4.45 19.38 5.86
CA THR A 176 -4.47 19.02 7.28
C THR A 176 -3.09 18.52 7.73
N MET A 177 -2.44 17.66 6.95
CA MET A 177 -1.09 17.14 7.26
C MET A 177 0.01 18.21 7.15
N ALA A 178 -0.15 19.18 6.25
CA ALA A 178 0.77 20.31 6.08
C ALA A 178 0.59 21.42 7.13
N GLY A 179 -0.42 21.33 8.00
CA GLY A 179 -0.72 22.35 9.00
C GLY A 179 -1.32 23.63 8.41
N LYS A 180 -1.90 23.55 7.22
CA LYS A 180 -2.60 24.66 6.55
C LYS A 180 -4.08 24.57 6.91
N ARG A 181 -4.49 25.16 8.03
CA ARG A 181 -5.90 25.44 8.35
C ARG A 181 -6.04 26.84 8.92
#